data_AF-A0A8B3DNP7-F1
#
_entry.id   AF-A0A8B3DNP7-F1
#
_cell.length_a   1.000
_cell.length_b   1.000
_cell.length_c   1.000
_cell.angle_alpha   90.00
_cell.angle_beta   90.00
_cell.angle_gamma   90.00
#
_symmetry.space_group_name_H-M   'P 1'
#
loop_
_entity.id
_entity.type
_entity.pdbx_description
1 polymer ?
#
loop_
_entity_poly.entity_id
_entity_poly.type
_entity_poly.pdbx_seq_one_letter_code
_entity_poly.pdbx_strand_id
1 'polypeptide(L)'
;MDSMIMATNIILEKARERDASRKRIGDRYNELSKLSLQLLVKECGGQSNAAEIIACFYGNKKVQGTVCKALKGGGYQTRHELRMAIDFLSFKEHAAEIMRQVMSHLGNFPVYHDILKHQDRYVLYVDSIMVATVCHVVVINQDGKTETLRLVDVEVA
;
A
#
# COMPACT_ATOMS: atom_id res chain seq x y z
N MET A 1 -4.47 -15.82 -26.98
CA MET A 1 -5.21 -14.55 -27.01
C MET A 1 -6.14 -14.40 -25.80
N ASP A 2 -6.57 -15.51 -25.18
CA ASP A 2 -7.52 -15.51 -24.04
C ASP A 2 -6.94 -15.08 -22.67
N SER A 3 -5.65 -15.30 -22.41
CA SER A 3 -5.04 -14.94 -21.11
C SER A 3 -4.95 -13.42 -20.89
N MET A 4 -4.77 -12.65 -21.98
CA MET A 4 -4.71 -11.19 -21.93
C MET A 4 -6.08 -10.56 -21.66
N ILE A 5 -7.15 -11.15 -22.21
CA ILE A 5 -8.53 -10.72 -21.99
C ILE A 5 -8.95 -11.03 -20.54
N MET A 6 -8.59 -12.21 -20.02
CA MET A 6 -8.79 -12.56 -18.61
C MET A 6 -8.05 -11.61 -17.65
N ALA A 7 -6.76 -11.34 -17.90
CA ALA A 7 -5.98 -10.44 -17.06
C ALA A 7 -6.57 -9.02 -17.07
N THR A 8 -7.03 -8.54 -18.23
CA THR A 8 -7.66 -7.22 -18.37
C THR A 8 -8.99 -7.15 -17.61
N ASN A 9 -9.82 -8.19 -17.67
CA ASN A 9 -11.09 -8.23 -16.95
C ASN A 9 -10.89 -8.25 -15.42
N ILE A 10 -9.91 -9.00 -14.92
CA ILE A 10 -9.55 -9.03 -13.50
C ILE A 10 -9.07 -7.64 -13.04
N ILE A 11 -8.23 -6.96 -13.84
CA ILE A 11 -7.74 -5.61 -13.52
C ILE A 11 -8.91 -4.61 -13.45
N LEU A 12 -9.86 -4.68 -14.39
CA LEU A 12 -11.03 -3.81 -14.42
C LEU A 12 -11.98 -4.08 -13.25
N GLU A 13 -12.18 -5.34 -12.88
CA GLU A 13 -12.98 -5.73 -11.73
C GLU A 13 -12.35 -5.21 -10.43
N LYS A 14 -11.04 -5.41 -10.24
CA LYS A 14 -10.30 -4.82 -9.11
C LYS A 14 -10.30 -3.30 -9.11
N ALA A 15 -10.33 -2.65 -10.27
CA ALA A 15 -10.47 -1.20 -10.36
C ALA A 15 -11.86 -0.75 -9.89
N ARG A 16 -12.93 -1.44 -10.30
CA ARG A 16 -14.31 -1.19 -9.88
C ARG A 16 -14.52 -1.45 -8.39
N GLU A 17 -14.00 -2.56 -7.87
CA GLU A 17 -14.01 -2.86 -6.42
C GLU A 17 -13.38 -1.72 -5.63
N ARG A 18 -12.20 -1.23 -6.06
CA ARG A 18 -11.49 -0.11 -5.41
C ARG A 18 -12.23 1.22 -5.53
N ASP A 19 -12.94 1.48 -6.62
CA ASP A 19 -13.76 2.70 -6.78
C ASP A 19 -15.00 2.66 -5.88
N ALA A 20 -15.70 1.52 -5.84
CA ALA A 20 -16.84 1.31 -4.95
C ALA A 20 -16.44 1.45 -3.47
N SER A 21 -15.28 0.88 -3.14
CA SER A 21 -14.65 0.99 -1.83
C SER A 21 -14.40 2.42 -1.39
N ARG A 22 -13.80 3.24 -2.27
CA ARG A 22 -13.61 4.68 -2.02
C ARG A 22 -14.90 5.41 -1.75
N LYS A 23 -15.95 5.13 -2.54
CA LYS A 23 -17.27 5.74 -2.38
C LYS A 23 -17.89 5.39 -1.03
N ARG A 24 -17.68 4.18 -0.51
CA ARG A 24 -18.15 3.77 0.84
C ARG A 24 -17.41 4.49 1.98
N ILE A 25 -16.11 4.75 1.79
CA ILE A 25 -15.28 5.44 2.80
C ILE A 25 -15.64 6.94 2.88
N GLY A 26 -16.06 7.55 1.77
CA GLY A 26 -16.46 8.95 1.71
C GLY A 26 -15.30 9.91 2.02
N ASP A 27 -15.60 11.01 2.70
CA ASP A 27 -14.65 12.11 2.94
C ASP A 27 -13.40 11.68 3.75
N ARG A 28 -13.53 10.63 4.57
CA ARG A 28 -12.43 10.06 5.37
C ARG A 28 -11.33 9.43 4.51
N TYR A 29 -11.61 9.13 3.25
CA TYR A 29 -10.65 8.46 2.36
C TYR A 29 -9.39 9.29 2.15
N ASN A 30 -9.54 10.61 2.04
CA ASN A 30 -8.42 11.52 1.83
C ASN A 30 -7.49 11.57 3.05
N GLU A 31 -8.06 11.61 4.25
CA GLU A 31 -7.31 11.60 5.51
C GLU A 31 -6.52 10.30 5.68
N LEU A 32 -7.20 9.17 5.52
CA LEU A 32 -6.59 7.84 5.66
C LEU A 32 -5.53 7.58 4.58
N SER A 33 -5.78 8.03 3.34
CA SER A 33 -4.80 7.93 2.26
C SER A 33 -3.56 8.79 2.54
N LYS A 34 -3.75 9.98 3.13
CA LYS A 34 -2.64 10.85 3.51
C LYS A 34 -1.82 10.24 4.66
N LEU A 35 -2.48 9.70 5.68
CA LEU A 35 -1.81 9.00 6.78
C LEU A 35 -1.03 7.78 6.27
N SER A 36 -1.65 6.97 5.41
CA SER A 36 -1.00 5.83 4.78
C SER A 36 0.23 6.25 3.96
N LEU A 37 0.16 7.33 3.17
CA LEU A 37 1.32 7.84 2.44
C LEU A 37 2.44 8.31 3.38
N GLN A 38 2.10 8.98 4.48
CA GLN A 38 3.10 9.43 5.48
C GLN A 38 3.84 8.24 6.10
N LEU A 39 3.12 7.20 6.47
CA LEU A 39 3.69 5.98 7.06
C LEU A 39 4.58 5.25 6.05
N LEU A 40 4.09 5.03 4.82
CA LEU A 40 4.89 4.45 3.74
C LEU A 40 6.19 5.22 3.49
N VAL A 41 6.11 6.55 3.42
CA VAL A 41 7.31 7.39 3.22
C VAL A 41 8.29 7.25 4.38
N LYS A 42 7.79 7.15 5.62
CA LYS A 42 8.63 6.95 6.80
C LYS A 42 9.34 5.59 6.75
N GLU A 43 8.64 4.53 6.38
CA GLU A 43 9.20 3.17 6.28
C GLU A 43 10.19 3.01 5.13
N CYS A 44 9.98 3.72 4.02
CA CYS A 44 10.96 3.82 2.95
C CYS A 44 12.25 4.54 3.39
N GLY A 45 12.32 5.14 4.58
CA GLY A 45 13.46 5.95 5.02
C GLY A 45 13.42 7.40 4.52
N GLY A 46 12.27 7.86 4.03
CA GLY A 46 12.05 9.25 3.64
C GLY A 46 11.54 9.44 2.21
N GLN A 47 11.31 10.70 1.86
CA GLN A 47 10.67 11.10 0.60
C GLN A 47 11.52 10.78 -0.64
N SER A 48 12.86 10.85 -0.52
CA SER A 48 13.79 10.57 -1.62
C SER A 48 13.73 9.10 -2.01
N ASN A 49 13.84 8.20 -1.02
CA ASN A 49 13.78 6.75 -1.22
C ASN A 49 12.41 6.32 -1.76
N ALA A 50 11.32 6.88 -1.22
CA ALA A 50 9.98 6.62 -1.74
C ALA A 50 9.83 7.04 -3.22
N ALA A 51 10.44 8.16 -3.62
CA ALA A 51 10.43 8.58 -5.03
C ALA A 51 11.24 7.62 -5.92
N GLU A 52 12.39 7.16 -5.44
CA GLU A 52 13.25 6.22 -6.16
C GLU A 52 12.57 4.87 -6.38
N ILE A 53 11.90 4.31 -5.36
CA ILE A 53 11.13 3.06 -5.48
C ILE A 53 10.07 3.18 -6.59
N ILE A 54 9.32 4.28 -6.61
CA ILE A 54 8.32 4.52 -7.68
C ILE A 54 9.02 4.63 -9.04
N ALA A 55 10.13 5.36 -9.11
CA ALA A 55 10.86 5.57 -10.36
C ALA A 55 11.39 4.26 -10.95
N CYS A 56 11.99 3.42 -10.10
CA CYS A 56 12.51 2.11 -10.47
C CYS A 56 11.41 1.20 -11.01
N PHE A 57 10.24 1.19 -10.36
CA PHE A 57 9.15 0.29 -10.76
C PHE A 57 8.42 0.74 -12.03
N TYR A 58 8.11 2.04 -12.15
CA TYR A 58 7.35 2.57 -13.30
C TYR A 58 8.21 3.01 -14.49
N GLY A 59 9.55 2.97 -14.36
CA GLY A 59 10.47 3.37 -15.42
C GLY A 59 10.43 4.86 -15.78
N ASN A 60 9.87 5.70 -14.90
CA ASN A 60 9.76 7.14 -15.11
C ASN A 60 10.49 7.92 -13.99
N LYS A 61 11.07 9.07 -14.32
CA LYS A 61 11.75 9.88 -13.31
C LYS A 61 10.74 10.41 -12.29
N LYS A 62 10.89 10.00 -11.03
CA LYS A 62 10.22 10.59 -9.87
C LYS A 62 11.29 11.16 -8.95
N VAL A 63 11.02 12.32 -8.37
CA VAL A 63 11.94 13.04 -7.48
C VAL A 63 11.27 13.31 -6.15
N GLN A 64 12.07 13.57 -5.11
CA GLN A 64 11.59 13.89 -3.76
C GLN A 64 10.48 14.96 -3.78
N GLY A 65 10.60 15.98 -4.64
CA GLY A 65 9.61 17.05 -4.78
C GLY A 65 8.20 16.56 -5.16
N THR A 66 8.09 15.44 -5.90
CA THR A 66 6.80 14.81 -6.23
C THR A 66 6.14 14.26 -4.96
N VAL A 67 6.90 13.56 -4.12
CA VAL A 67 6.40 13.00 -2.85
C VAL A 67 6.08 14.12 -1.86
N CYS A 68 6.91 15.17 -1.79
CA CYS A 68 6.66 16.34 -0.96
C CYS A 68 5.33 17.03 -1.31
N LYS A 69 5.04 17.22 -2.60
CA LYS A 69 3.76 17.78 -3.07
C LYS A 69 2.59 16.86 -2.72
N ALA A 70 2.75 15.56 -2.90
CA ALA A 70 1.73 14.56 -2.54
C ALA A 70 1.40 14.57 -1.04
N LEU A 71 2.40 14.75 -0.16
CA LEU A 71 2.20 14.87 1.28
C LEU A 71 1.50 16.17 1.69
N LYS A 72 1.63 17.24 0.91
CA LYS A 72 0.98 18.54 1.15
C LYS A 72 -0.43 18.64 0.56
N GLY A 73 -0.78 17.79 -0.41
CA GLY A 73 -2.05 17.87 -1.16
C GLY A 73 -2.69 16.50 -1.43
N GLY A 74 -3.22 16.31 -2.64
CA GLY A 74 -3.87 15.08 -3.10
C GLY A 74 -2.88 13.93 -3.28
N GLY A 75 -2.54 13.24 -2.19
CA GLY A 75 -1.54 12.17 -2.15
C GLY A 75 -2.02 10.81 -2.68
N TYR A 76 -3.26 10.70 -3.16
CA TYR A 76 -3.87 9.43 -3.58
C TYR A 76 -3.06 8.71 -4.67
N GLN A 77 -2.68 9.41 -5.74
CA GLN A 77 -1.96 8.78 -6.86
C GLN A 77 -0.58 8.30 -6.42
N THR A 78 0.19 9.13 -5.70
CA THR A 78 1.52 8.76 -5.22
C THR A 78 1.45 7.64 -4.18
N ARG A 79 0.43 7.63 -3.31
CA ARG A 79 0.16 6.49 -2.42
C ARG A 79 -0.07 5.22 -3.25
N HIS A 80 -0.92 5.28 -4.27
CA HIS A 80 -1.24 4.11 -5.09
C HIS A 80 -0.02 3.61 -5.88
N GLU A 81 0.74 4.50 -6.49
CA GLU A 81 1.99 4.18 -7.19
C GLU A 81 2.99 3.50 -6.24
N LEU A 82 3.23 4.09 -5.07
CA LEU A 82 4.14 3.53 -4.08
C LEU A 82 3.66 2.16 -3.57
N ARG A 83 2.36 2.05 -3.31
CA ARG A 83 1.70 0.83 -2.88
C ARG A 83 1.84 -0.30 -3.91
N MET A 84 1.57 -0.01 -5.18
CA MET A 84 1.70 -0.98 -6.28
C MET A 84 3.15 -1.41 -6.51
N ALA A 85 4.10 -0.47 -6.38
CA ALA A 85 5.52 -0.79 -6.46
C ALA A 85 5.92 -1.76 -5.34
N ILE A 86 5.51 -1.49 -4.09
CA ILE A 86 5.80 -2.34 -2.93
C ILE A 86 5.12 -3.71 -3.06
N ASP A 87 3.86 -3.77 -3.45
CA ASP A 87 3.13 -5.03 -3.72
C ASP A 87 3.85 -5.88 -4.75
N PHE A 88 4.17 -5.29 -5.91
CA PHE A 88 4.84 -6.04 -6.97
C PHE A 88 6.21 -6.56 -6.52
N LEU A 89 6.93 -5.76 -5.73
CA LEU A 89 8.21 -6.15 -5.16
C LEU A 89 8.05 -7.25 -4.11
N SER A 90 6.94 -7.33 -3.39
CA SER A 90 6.70 -8.34 -2.34
C SER A 90 6.28 -9.73 -2.87
N PHE A 91 5.69 -9.81 -4.07
CA PHE A 91 4.94 -11.01 -4.51
C PHE A 91 5.51 -11.80 -5.73
N LYS A 92 6.72 -11.52 -6.24
CA LYS A 92 7.30 -12.31 -7.37
C LYS A 92 8.67 -12.92 -7.08
N GLU A 93 8.90 -14.14 -7.56
CA GLU A 93 10.18 -14.89 -7.42
C GLU A 93 11.40 -14.15 -8.01
N HIS A 94 11.24 -13.35 -9.08
CA HIS A 94 12.31 -12.48 -9.62
C HIS A 94 12.47 -11.15 -8.86
N ALA A 95 11.52 -10.82 -7.98
CA ALA A 95 11.61 -9.63 -7.16
C ALA A 95 12.61 -9.82 -6.02
N ALA A 96 12.97 -11.04 -5.60
CA ALA A 96 13.96 -11.28 -4.55
C ALA A 96 15.37 -10.72 -4.88
N GLU A 97 15.80 -10.81 -6.14
CA GLU A 97 17.10 -10.26 -6.60
C GLU A 97 17.09 -8.72 -6.62
N ILE A 98 16.01 -8.13 -7.18
CA ILE A 98 15.77 -6.69 -7.18
C ILE A 98 15.61 -6.17 -5.74
N MET A 99 14.91 -6.93 -4.88
CA MET A 99 14.73 -6.65 -3.46
C MET A 99 16.05 -6.67 -2.72
N ARG A 100 16.92 -7.66 -2.95
CA ARG A 100 18.23 -7.71 -2.33
C ARG A 100 19.08 -6.49 -2.72
N GLN A 101 18.98 -6.03 -3.96
CA GLN A 101 19.67 -4.83 -4.42
C GLN A 101 19.07 -3.55 -3.81
N VAL A 102 17.74 -3.42 -3.78
CA VAL A 102 17.03 -2.27 -3.19
C VAL A 102 17.22 -2.23 -1.66
N MET A 103 17.11 -3.37 -0.97
CA MET A 103 17.37 -3.49 0.47
C MET A 103 18.84 -3.25 0.82
N SER A 104 19.77 -3.75 0.00
CA SER A 104 21.20 -3.46 0.16
C SER A 104 21.51 -1.98 -0.07
N HIS A 105 20.71 -1.27 -0.88
CA HIS A 105 20.89 0.15 -1.17
C HIS A 105 20.20 1.05 -0.11
N LEU A 106 19.01 0.67 0.36
CA LEU A 106 18.13 1.51 1.18
C LEU A 106 18.05 1.11 2.66
N GLY A 107 18.53 -0.07 3.04
CA GLY A 107 18.67 -0.52 4.42
C GLY A 107 17.40 -1.02 5.11
N ASN A 108 16.20 -0.89 4.51
CA ASN A 108 14.92 -1.39 5.05
C ASN A 108 13.91 -1.74 3.93
N PHE A 109 12.91 -2.56 4.25
CA PHE A 109 11.79 -2.90 3.36
C PHE A 109 10.50 -2.18 3.80
N PRO A 110 9.78 -1.49 2.91
CA PRO A 110 8.54 -0.81 3.27
C PRO A 110 7.35 -1.78 3.29
N VAL A 111 6.42 -1.57 4.23
CA VAL A 111 5.26 -2.45 4.40
C VAL A 111 4.04 -1.91 3.66
N TYR A 112 3.24 -2.80 3.08
CA TYR A 112 2.06 -2.42 2.32
C TYR A 112 0.93 -1.95 3.25
N HIS A 113 0.44 -0.74 3.00
CA HIS A 113 -0.69 -0.17 3.74
C HIS A 113 -1.98 -0.12 2.92
N ASP A 114 -2.96 -0.97 3.20
CA ASP A 114 -4.35 -0.82 2.68
C ASP A 114 -5.37 -0.38 3.71
N ILE A 115 -6.49 0.16 3.26
CA ILE A 115 -7.56 0.59 4.16
C ILE A 115 -8.52 -0.58 4.37
N LEU A 116 -8.65 -1.02 5.62
CA LEU A 116 -9.63 -2.02 6.04
C LEU A 116 -10.68 -1.36 6.92
N LYS A 117 -11.86 -1.95 6.96
CA LYS A 117 -12.91 -1.63 7.92
C LYS A 117 -12.95 -2.73 8.97
N HIS A 118 -12.93 -2.33 10.23
CA HIS A 118 -13.13 -3.21 11.38
C HIS A 118 -14.22 -2.60 12.24
N GLN A 119 -15.38 -3.26 12.30
CA GLN A 119 -16.58 -2.71 12.94
C GLN A 119 -16.91 -1.31 12.36
N ASP A 120 -17.06 -0.29 13.20
CA ASP A 120 -17.43 1.08 12.78
C ASP A 120 -16.22 1.99 12.48
N ARG A 121 -15.01 1.43 12.38
CA ARG A 121 -13.79 2.22 12.14
C ARG A 121 -12.93 1.68 11.00
N TYR A 122 -12.21 2.60 10.37
CA TYR A 122 -11.19 2.29 9.37
C TYR A 122 -9.80 2.16 10.02
N VAL A 123 -9.02 1.20 9.55
CA VAL A 123 -7.64 0.91 9.95
C VAL A 123 -6.76 0.72 8.73
N LEU A 124 -5.45 0.85 8.90
CA LEU A 124 -4.48 0.59 7.83
C LEU A 124 -3.90 -0.81 8.01
N TYR A 125 -4.20 -1.75 7.12
CA TYR A 125 -3.49 -3.02 7.01
C TYR A 125 -1.98 -2.78 6.92
N VAL A 126 -1.19 -3.67 7.49
CA VAL A 126 0.28 -3.63 7.46
C VAL A 126 0.77 -5.00 7.00
N ASP A 127 0.44 -6.04 7.76
CA ASP A 127 0.93 -7.39 7.50
C ASP A 127 -0.10 -8.44 7.95
N SER A 128 0.15 -9.70 7.63
CA SER A 128 -0.59 -10.84 8.13
C SER A 128 0.32 -11.77 8.93
N ILE A 129 -0.17 -12.24 10.07
CA ILE A 129 0.56 -13.17 10.93
C ILE A 129 -0.32 -14.36 11.29
N MET A 130 0.29 -15.53 11.45
CA MET A 130 -0.39 -16.74 11.91
C MET A 130 -0.16 -16.91 13.41
N VAL A 131 -1.24 -16.89 14.21
CA VAL A 131 -1.20 -17.14 15.65
C VAL A 131 -2.12 -18.29 15.98
N ALA A 132 -1.56 -19.37 16.54
CA ALA A 132 -2.32 -20.58 16.91
C ALA A 132 -3.25 -21.07 15.79
N THR A 133 -2.74 -21.18 14.56
CA THR A 133 -3.46 -21.57 13.33
C THR A 133 -4.55 -20.61 12.85
N VAL A 134 -4.74 -19.47 13.52
CA VAL A 134 -5.67 -18.42 13.12
C VAL A 134 -4.91 -17.29 12.44
N CYS A 135 -5.36 -16.91 11.24
CA CYS A 135 -4.80 -15.77 10.52
C CYS A 135 -5.26 -14.46 11.16
N HIS A 136 -4.30 -13.61 11.46
CA HIS A 136 -4.51 -12.27 11.97
C HIS A 136 -3.89 -11.25 11.01
N VAL A 137 -4.43 -10.04 11.04
CA VAL A 137 -3.86 -8.88 10.37
C VAL A 137 -3.26 -7.95 11.41
N VAL A 138 -2.06 -7.49 11.14
CA VAL A 138 -1.43 -6.38 11.83
C VAL A 138 -1.91 -5.12 11.14
N VAL A 139 -2.48 -4.19 11.91
CA VAL A 139 -3.01 -2.94 11.38
C VAL A 139 -2.51 -1.76 12.21
N ILE A 140 -2.51 -0.57 11.60
CA ILE A 140 -2.31 0.70 12.28
C ILE A 140 -3.68 1.38 12.43
N ASN A 141 -4.05 1.70 13.67
CA ASN A 141 -5.29 2.40 13.97
C ASN A 141 -5.18 3.91 13.67
N GLN A 142 -6.28 4.64 13.89
CA GLN A 142 -6.35 6.08 13.60
C GLN A 142 -5.41 6.92 14.48
N ASP A 143 -4.97 6.38 15.62
CA ASP A 143 -4.00 7.02 16.51
C ASP A 143 -2.54 6.71 16.11
N GLY A 144 -2.33 6.00 15.00
CA GLY A 144 -1.00 5.61 14.54
C GLY A 144 -0.36 4.46 15.34
N LYS A 145 -1.16 3.74 16.16
CA LYS A 145 -0.69 2.60 16.95
C LYS A 145 -0.98 1.28 16.25
N THR A 146 -0.05 0.35 16.37
CA THR A 146 -0.19 -1.01 15.84
C THR A 146 -1.12 -1.84 16.74
N GLU A 147 -2.02 -2.61 16.13
CA GLU A 147 -2.89 -3.58 16.79
C GLU A 147 -3.00 -4.85 15.92
N THR A 148 -3.42 -5.96 16.52
CA THR A 148 -3.62 -7.23 15.82
C THR A 148 -5.11 -7.58 15.85
N LEU A 149 -5.70 -7.78 14.68
CA LEU A 149 -7.11 -8.13 14.50
C LEU A 149 -7.21 -9.49 13.83
N ARG A 150 -8.28 -10.25 14.10
CA ARG A 150 -8.50 -11.50 13.36
C ARG A 150 -8.92 -11.17 11.94
N LEU A 151 -8.42 -11.92 10.95
CA LEU A 151 -8.76 -11.67 9.55
C LEU A 151 -10.27 -11.78 9.29
N VAL A 152 -10.97 -12.64 10.03
CA VAL A 152 -12.43 -12.85 9.88
C VAL A 152 -13.27 -11.66 10.36
N ASP A 153 -12.69 -10.75 11.15
CA ASP A 153 -13.40 -9.60 11.73
C ASP A 153 -13.21 -8.32 10.90
N VAL A 154 -12.39 -8.37 9.84
CA VAL A 154 -12.06 -7.23 8.99
C VAL A 154 -12.66 -7.35 7.60
N GLU A 155 -13.14 -6.23 7.06
CA GLU A 155 -13.65 -6.08 5.71
C GLU A 155 -12.68 -5.24 4.88
N VAL A 156 -12.49 -5.59 3.61
CA VAL A 156 -11.82 -4.68 2.67
C VAL A 156 -12.77 -3.51 2.43
N ALA A 157 -12.35 -2.33 2.90
CA ALA A 157 -13.13 -1.10 2.76
C ALA A 157 -13.25 -0.73 1.29
#